data_AF-A0A401TWS9-F1
#
_entry.id   AF-A0A401TWS9-F1
#
_cell.length_a   1.000
_cell.length_b   1.000
_cell.length_c   1.000
_cell.angle_alpha   90.00
_cell.angle_beta   90.00
_cell.angle_gamma   90.00
#
_symmetry.space_group_name_H-M   'P 1'
#
loop_
_entity.id
_entity.type
_entity.pdbx_description
1 polymer ?
#
loop_
_entity_poly.entity_id
_entity_poly.type
_entity_poly.pdbx_seq_one_letter_code
_entity_poly.pdbx_strand_id
1 'polypeptide(L)'
;RADLQAIPLVDPEEVLFTDGCCYRHPIEGLKAAYVVVRQTSEGFEEVLTGKVTGKESAQLAELQAVITALEWSEGKRVNIYTDSAYVAGAIQVELSQWIRAGFLTAAKTPIKHEKDMKRLAEALMKPAEVVVVKCRGYDKADTVVAKGNQEADSAAKKAAGYTAQYIMMQTERTVYDLLPACDANVLIKEHAESLSS
;
A
#
# COMPACT_ATOMS: atom_id res chain seq x y z
N ARG A 1 -5.46 -24.43 -1.50
CA ARG A 1 -4.06 -24.88 -1.29
C ARG A 1 -3.88 -25.21 0.19
N ALA A 2 -3.31 -26.35 0.54
CA ALA A 2 -3.12 -26.77 1.95
C ALA A 2 -1.77 -26.32 2.54
N ASP A 3 -0.99 -25.61 1.74
CA ASP A 3 0.43 -25.27 1.90
C ASP A 3 0.68 -23.76 2.14
N LEU A 4 -0.37 -22.96 2.36
CA LEU A 4 -0.23 -21.54 2.73
C LEU A 4 0.19 -21.40 4.21
N GLN A 5 1.44 -21.73 4.51
CA GLN A 5 2.07 -21.43 5.79
C GLN A 5 2.72 -20.04 5.72
N ALA A 6 2.91 -19.39 6.87
CA ALA A 6 3.64 -18.12 6.95
C ALA A 6 5.17 -18.30 7.02
N ILE A 7 5.66 -19.53 6.86
CA ILE A 7 7.08 -19.89 6.94
C ILE A 7 7.66 -19.83 5.52
N PRO A 8 8.68 -19.00 5.26
CA PRO A 8 9.34 -18.93 3.97
C PRO A 8 9.89 -20.30 3.52
N LEU A 9 9.84 -20.58 2.22
CA LEU A 9 10.55 -21.71 1.63
C LEU A 9 12.05 -21.59 1.90
N VAL A 10 12.71 -22.72 2.18
CA VAL A 10 14.14 -22.79 2.52
C VAL A 10 15.03 -22.54 1.30
N ASP A 11 14.57 -22.93 0.12
CA ASP A 11 15.32 -22.82 -1.15
C ASP A 11 14.39 -22.38 -2.28
N PRO A 12 13.85 -21.15 -2.25
CA PRO A 12 12.98 -20.66 -3.32
C PRO A 12 13.80 -20.39 -4.58
N GLU A 13 13.20 -20.60 -5.76
CA GLU A 13 13.78 -20.11 -7.02
C GLU A 13 13.76 -18.58 -7.09
N GLU A 14 12.75 -17.97 -6.46
CA GLU A 14 12.54 -16.52 -6.48
C GLU A 14 12.14 -15.97 -5.11
N VAL A 15 12.70 -14.81 -4.76
CA VAL A 15 12.27 -14.01 -3.62
C VAL A 15 11.79 -12.65 -4.14
N LEU A 16 10.51 -12.38 -3.94
CA LEU A 16 9.85 -11.17 -4.42
C LEU A 16 9.38 -10.30 -3.25
N PHE A 17 9.41 -9.00 -3.45
CA PHE A 17 8.89 -7.96 -2.58
C PHE A 17 7.86 -7.17 -3.36
N THR A 18 6.72 -6.89 -2.73
CA THR A 18 5.59 -6.25 -3.38
C THR A 18 5.11 -5.09 -2.54
N ASP A 19 4.79 -3.99 -3.20
CA ASP A 19 4.22 -2.81 -2.55
C ASP A 19 3.30 -2.05 -3.54
N GLY A 20 2.34 -1.32 -2.98
CA GLY A 20 1.41 -0.47 -3.68
C GLY A 20 1.32 0.90 -3.02
N CYS A 21 1.54 1.96 -3.80
CA CYS A 21 1.39 3.33 -3.33
C CYS A 21 0.11 3.95 -3.90
N CYS A 22 -0.59 4.74 -3.08
CA CYS A 22 -1.62 5.65 -3.54
C CYS A 22 -1.44 7.01 -2.86
N TYR A 23 -1.46 8.09 -3.65
CA TYR A 23 -1.43 9.46 -3.12
C TYR A 23 -2.29 10.39 -3.96
N ARG A 24 -2.64 11.54 -3.41
CA ARG A 24 -3.36 12.60 -4.11
C ARG A 24 -2.36 13.56 -4.74
N HIS A 25 -2.22 13.50 -6.06
CA HIS A 25 -1.49 14.48 -6.84
C HIS A 25 -2.22 15.83 -6.81
N PRO A 26 -1.52 16.97 -6.65
CA PRO A 26 -2.16 18.28 -6.51
C PRO A 26 -3.05 18.67 -7.69
N ILE A 27 -2.68 18.25 -8.91
CA ILE A 27 -3.39 18.63 -10.15
C ILE A 27 -4.20 17.47 -10.72
N GLU A 28 -3.68 16.25 -10.61
CA GLU A 28 -4.22 15.10 -11.34
C GLU A 28 -5.12 14.22 -10.46
N GLY A 29 -5.31 14.60 -9.19
CA GLY A 29 -6.15 13.83 -8.27
C GLY A 29 -5.46 12.57 -7.76
N LEU A 30 -6.25 11.54 -7.42
CA LEU A 30 -5.71 10.30 -6.88
C LEU A 30 -4.90 9.55 -7.95
N LYS A 31 -3.67 9.19 -7.61
CA LYS A 31 -2.80 8.31 -8.38
C LYS A 31 -2.46 7.09 -7.54
N ALA A 32 -2.44 5.94 -8.17
CA ALA A 32 -2.03 4.69 -7.53
C ALA A 32 -1.16 3.86 -8.47
N ALA A 33 -0.16 3.21 -7.91
CA ALA A 33 0.77 2.35 -8.63
C ALA A 33 1.24 1.21 -7.74
N TYR A 34 1.70 0.13 -8.36
CA TYR A 34 2.17 -1.06 -7.69
C TYR A 34 3.45 -1.58 -8.34
N VAL A 35 4.24 -2.31 -7.57
CA VAL A 35 5.53 -2.84 -8.02
C VAL A 35 5.73 -4.28 -7.56
N VAL A 36 6.58 -4.97 -8.29
CA VAL A 36 7.18 -6.24 -7.89
C VAL A 36 8.68 -6.07 -8.03
N VAL A 37 9.38 -6.24 -6.92
CA VAL A 37 10.84 -6.20 -6.82
C VAL A 37 11.35 -7.60 -6.55
N ARG A 38 12.39 -8.01 -7.24
CA ARG A 38 13.03 -9.32 -7.09
C ARG A 38 14.38 -9.16 -6.41
N GLN A 39 14.70 -10.08 -5.50
CA GLN A 39 16.05 -10.21 -4.96
C GLN A 39 16.96 -10.94 -5.94
N THR A 40 18.15 -10.38 -6.20
CA THR A 40 19.22 -11.00 -6.98
C THR A 40 20.50 -11.11 -6.15
N SER A 41 21.55 -11.72 -6.72
CA SER A 41 22.88 -11.74 -6.10
C SER A 41 23.51 -10.35 -6.01
N GLU A 42 23.07 -9.41 -6.84
CA GLU A 42 23.61 -8.04 -6.93
C GLU A 42 22.79 -7.02 -6.11
N GLY A 43 21.63 -7.42 -5.60
CA GLY A 43 20.75 -6.56 -4.82
C GLY A 43 19.27 -6.79 -5.13
N PHE A 44 18.58 -5.74 -5.55
CA PHE A 44 17.15 -5.75 -5.82
C PHE A 44 16.86 -5.15 -7.20
N GLU A 45 15.98 -5.79 -7.97
CA GLU A 45 15.58 -5.34 -9.30
C GLU A 45 14.07 -5.20 -9.42
N GLU A 46 13.58 -4.09 -9.99
CA GLU A 46 12.17 -3.95 -10.35
C GLU A 46 11.87 -4.88 -11.55
N VAL A 47 11.04 -5.92 -11.35
CA VAL A 47 10.65 -6.84 -12.43
C VAL A 47 9.35 -6.42 -13.09
N LEU A 48 8.46 -5.76 -12.36
CA LEU A 48 7.21 -5.25 -12.90
C LEU A 48 6.73 -4.02 -12.14
N THR A 49 6.27 -3.03 -12.88
CA THR A 49 5.64 -1.82 -12.34
C THR A 49 4.36 -1.50 -13.11
N GLY A 50 3.29 -1.15 -12.41
CA GLY A 50 1.98 -0.87 -13.01
C GLY A 50 1.25 0.29 -12.34
N LYS A 51 0.29 0.88 -13.05
CA LYS A 51 -0.61 1.91 -12.53
C LYS A 51 -2.00 1.32 -12.31
N VAL A 52 -2.65 1.74 -11.23
CA VAL A 52 -4.06 1.43 -10.97
C VAL A 52 -4.92 2.55 -11.55
N THR A 53 -5.97 2.20 -12.29
CA THR A 53 -6.87 3.18 -12.91
C THR A 53 -8.33 2.95 -12.50
N GLY A 54 -9.09 4.04 -12.36
CA GLY A 54 -10.54 4.05 -12.16
C GLY A 54 -11.03 3.92 -10.72
N LYS A 55 -10.29 3.21 -9.85
CA LYS A 55 -10.56 3.10 -8.41
C LYS A 55 -9.27 3.15 -7.60
N GLU A 56 -8.54 4.25 -7.72
CA GLU A 56 -7.24 4.45 -7.10
C GLU A 56 -7.34 4.38 -5.57
N SER A 57 -6.72 3.36 -4.98
CA SER A 57 -6.60 3.19 -3.54
C SER A 57 -5.34 2.39 -3.21
N ALA A 58 -4.78 2.60 -2.01
CA ALA A 58 -3.59 1.87 -1.56
C ALA A 58 -3.86 0.36 -1.48
N GLN A 59 -4.99 -0.04 -0.90
CA GLN A 59 -5.39 -1.45 -0.79
C GLN A 59 -5.50 -2.14 -2.15
N LEU A 60 -6.05 -1.47 -3.17
CA LEU A 60 -6.13 -2.03 -4.51
C LEU A 60 -4.73 -2.13 -5.14
N ALA A 61 -3.87 -1.13 -4.94
CA ALA A 61 -2.50 -1.17 -5.44
C ALA A 61 -1.70 -2.32 -4.80
N GLU A 62 -1.75 -2.48 -3.48
CA GLU A 62 -1.12 -3.60 -2.76
C GLU A 62 -1.63 -4.96 -3.27
N LEU A 63 -2.94 -5.07 -3.49
CA LEU A 63 -3.55 -6.29 -4.03
C LEU A 63 -3.09 -6.59 -5.46
N GLN A 64 -3.02 -5.57 -6.34
CA GLN A 64 -2.50 -5.73 -7.69
C GLN A 64 -1.01 -6.14 -7.66
N ALA A 65 -0.21 -5.58 -6.75
CA ALA A 65 1.20 -5.93 -6.58
C ALA A 65 1.36 -7.45 -6.35
N VAL A 66 0.60 -8.00 -5.41
CA VAL A 66 0.67 -9.42 -5.05
C VAL A 66 0.10 -10.31 -6.17
N ILE A 67 -1.04 -9.94 -6.77
CA ILE A 67 -1.60 -10.68 -7.91
C ILE A 67 -0.59 -10.76 -9.05
N THR A 68 0.06 -9.64 -9.38
CA THR A 68 1.03 -9.61 -10.46
C THR A 68 2.31 -10.36 -10.13
N ALA A 69 2.78 -10.34 -8.88
CA ALA A 69 3.89 -11.18 -8.46
C ALA A 69 3.57 -12.68 -8.61
N LEU A 70 2.36 -13.10 -8.20
CA LEU A 70 1.88 -14.47 -8.38
C LEU A 70 1.80 -14.88 -9.85
N GLU A 71 1.29 -13.99 -10.71
CA GLU A 71 1.21 -14.20 -12.16
C GLU A 71 2.60 -14.34 -12.80
N TRP A 72 3.56 -13.50 -12.39
CA TRP A 72 4.94 -13.54 -12.88
C TRP A 72 5.69 -14.81 -12.44
N SER A 73 5.32 -15.38 -11.29
CA SER A 73 5.92 -16.59 -10.73
C SER A 73 5.31 -17.90 -11.24
N GLU A 74 4.59 -17.89 -12.36
CA GLU A 74 3.98 -19.08 -12.94
C GLU A 74 5.01 -20.22 -13.13
N GLY A 75 4.71 -21.40 -12.58
CA GLY A 75 5.59 -22.57 -12.62
C GLY A 75 6.82 -22.55 -11.70
N LYS A 76 7.05 -21.49 -10.94
CA LYS A 76 8.22 -21.34 -10.05
C LYS A 76 7.90 -21.62 -8.58
N ARG A 77 8.92 -21.91 -7.78
CA ARG A 77 8.87 -21.91 -6.31
C ARG A 77 9.26 -20.54 -5.76
N VAL A 78 8.32 -19.81 -5.15
CA VAL A 78 8.53 -18.39 -4.80
C VAL A 78 8.16 -18.06 -3.35
N ASN A 79 8.97 -17.19 -2.73
CA ASN A 79 8.60 -16.45 -1.52
C ASN A 79 8.20 -15.02 -1.91
N ILE A 80 6.98 -14.60 -1.56
CA ILE A 80 6.48 -13.25 -1.81
C ILE A 80 6.31 -12.53 -0.48
N TYR A 81 7.01 -11.41 -0.31
CA TYR A 81 6.90 -10.53 0.84
C TYR A 81 6.00 -9.34 0.50
N THR A 82 5.09 -9.03 1.42
CA THR A 82 4.21 -7.85 1.36
C THR A 82 4.02 -7.30 2.76
N ASP A 83 3.99 -5.98 2.92
CA ASP A 83 3.63 -5.35 4.19
C ASP A 83 2.12 -5.16 4.36
N SER A 84 1.35 -5.45 3.30
CA SER A 84 -0.11 -5.39 3.29
C SER A 84 -0.71 -6.41 4.26
N ALA A 85 -1.19 -5.90 5.39
CA ALA A 85 -1.99 -6.69 6.33
C ALA A 85 -3.28 -7.23 5.69
N TYR A 86 -3.85 -6.46 4.76
CA TYR A 86 -5.09 -6.81 4.08
C TYR A 86 -4.89 -8.02 3.16
N VAL A 87 -3.89 -7.97 2.29
CA VAL A 87 -3.64 -9.07 1.34
C VAL A 87 -3.18 -10.33 2.07
N ALA A 88 -2.25 -10.21 3.02
CA ALA A 88 -1.78 -11.36 3.79
C ALA A 88 -2.92 -12.02 4.58
N GLY A 89 -3.79 -11.22 5.21
CA GLY A 89 -4.97 -11.71 5.93
C GLY A 89 -5.98 -12.41 5.00
N ALA A 90 -6.27 -11.80 3.85
CA ALA A 90 -7.17 -12.37 2.86
C ALA A 90 -6.69 -13.75 2.38
N ILE A 91 -5.39 -13.88 2.06
CA ILE A 91 -4.80 -15.13 1.57
C ILE A 91 -4.78 -16.21 2.66
N GLN A 92 -4.34 -15.87 3.88
CA GLN A 92 -4.11 -16.86 4.94
C GLN A 92 -5.41 -17.28 5.64
N VAL A 93 -6.38 -16.38 5.81
CA VAL A 93 -7.57 -16.62 6.63
C VAL A 93 -8.81 -16.82 5.77
N GLU A 94 -9.08 -15.91 4.84
CA GLU A 94 -10.41 -15.76 4.26
C GLU A 94 -10.59 -16.53 2.93
N LEU A 95 -9.52 -16.68 2.16
CA LEU A 95 -9.60 -17.21 0.80
C LEU A 95 -10.12 -18.65 0.76
N SER A 96 -9.67 -19.49 1.70
CA SER A 96 -10.13 -20.88 1.79
C SER A 96 -11.64 -20.99 2.06
N GLN A 97 -12.18 -20.05 2.83
CA GLN A 97 -13.60 -19.98 3.15
C GLN A 97 -14.41 -19.47 1.95
N TRP A 98 -13.93 -18.43 1.25
CA TRP A 98 -14.61 -17.89 0.08
C TRP A 98 -14.62 -18.85 -1.10
N ILE A 99 -13.54 -19.59 -1.35
CA ILE A 99 -13.51 -20.62 -2.40
C ILE A 99 -14.58 -21.68 -2.11
N ARG A 100 -14.71 -22.14 -0.85
CA ARG A 100 -15.75 -23.09 -0.45
C ARG A 100 -17.17 -22.52 -0.58
N ALA A 101 -17.34 -21.23 -0.28
CA ALA A 101 -18.61 -20.54 -0.38
C ALA A 101 -18.94 -20.06 -1.82
N GLY A 102 -18.08 -20.31 -2.80
CA GLY A 102 -18.26 -19.84 -4.18
C GLY A 102 -18.21 -18.31 -4.33
N PHE A 103 -17.51 -17.62 -3.44
CA PHE A 103 -17.45 -16.15 -3.34
C PHE A 103 -18.80 -15.47 -3.04
N LEU A 104 -19.69 -16.18 -2.35
CA LEU A 104 -20.98 -15.67 -1.89
C LEU A 104 -21.00 -15.48 -0.36
N THR A 105 -21.79 -14.50 0.09
CA THR A 105 -22.14 -14.31 1.50
C THR A 105 -23.20 -15.33 1.93
N ALA A 106 -23.47 -15.42 3.25
CA ALA A 106 -24.57 -16.25 3.78
C ALA A 106 -25.95 -15.88 3.19
N ALA A 107 -26.12 -14.63 2.76
CA ALA A 107 -27.34 -14.14 2.10
C ALA A 107 -27.37 -14.44 0.58
N LYS A 108 -26.44 -15.26 0.06
CA LYS A 108 -26.27 -15.60 -1.37
C LYS A 108 -25.99 -14.40 -2.28
N THR A 109 -25.49 -13.30 -1.73
CA THR A 109 -25.00 -12.17 -2.52
C THR A 109 -23.48 -12.27 -2.72
N PRO A 110 -22.92 -11.71 -3.80
CA PRO A 110 -21.46 -11.68 -3.98
C PRO A 110 -20.73 -10.98 -2.83
N ILE A 111 -19.53 -11.46 -2.48
CA ILE A 111 -18.67 -10.76 -1.53
C ILE A 111 -18.22 -9.40 -2.08
N LYS A 112 -17.91 -8.46 -1.17
CA LYS A 112 -17.31 -7.18 -1.56
C LYS A 112 -15.96 -7.45 -2.27
N HIS A 113 -15.71 -6.78 -3.39
CA HIS A 113 -14.52 -6.98 -4.23
C HIS A 113 -14.36 -8.40 -4.82
N GLU A 114 -15.47 -9.12 -5.05
CA GLU A 114 -15.48 -10.48 -5.64
C GLU A 114 -14.53 -10.65 -6.82
N LYS A 115 -14.54 -9.71 -7.77
CA LYS A 115 -13.68 -9.76 -8.96
C LYS A 115 -12.20 -9.83 -8.60
N ASP A 116 -11.76 -9.01 -7.66
CA ASP A 116 -10.34 -8.93 -7.27
C ASP A 116 -9.93 -10.17 -6.47
N MET A 117 -10.82 -10.69 -5.62
CA MET A 117 -10.58 -11.92 -4.84
C MET A 117 -10.57 -13.17 -5.71
N LYS A 118 -11.43 -13.25 -6.75
CA LYS A 118 -11.39 -14.32 -7.74
C LYS A 118 -10.07 -14.33 -8.50
N ARG A 119 -9.62 -13.16 -8.96
CA ARG A 119 -8.32 -13.04 -9.65
C ARG A 119 -7.16 -13.42 -8.73
N LEU A 120 -7.19 -13.02 -7.45
CA LEU A 120 -6.19 -13.45 -6.46
C LEU A 120 -6.18 -14.97 -6.28
N ALA A 121 -7.35 -15.61 -6.17
CA ALA A 121 -7.47 -17.06 -6.05
C ALA A 121 -6.91 -17.79 -7.28
N GLU A 122 -7.20 -17.30 -8.48
CA GLU A 122 -6.66 -17.84 -9.74
C GLU A 122 -5.13 -17.66 -9.81
N ALA A 123 -4.62 -16.47 -9.47
CA ALA A 123 -3.20 -16.19 -9.49
C ALA A 123 -2.39 -17.05 -8.51
N LEU A 124 -2.95 -17.35 -7.33
CA LEU A 124 -2.33 -18.24 -6.33
C LEU A 124 -2.09 -19.68 -6.82
N MET A 125 -2.78 -20.09 -7.88
CA MET A 125 -2.62 -21.41 -8.49
C MET A 125 -1.53 -21.44 -9.58
N LYS A 126 -0.97 -20.29 -9.97
CA LYS A 126 0.04 -20.20 -11.03
C LYS A 126 1.43 -20.67 -10.59
N PRO A 127 1.97 -20.30 -9.41
CA PRO A 127 3.28 -20.79 -8.99
C PRO A 127 3.24 -22.28 -8.63
N ALA A 128 4.34 -22.98 -8.91
CA ALA A 128 4.50 -24.39 -8.51
C ALA A 128 4.45 -24.52 -6.99
N GLU A 129 5.11 -23.62 -6.26
CA GLU A 129 5.05 -23.49 -4.81
C GLU A 129 5.08 -22.00 -4.43
N VAL A 130 4.24 -21.57 -3.50
CA VAL A 130 4.22 -20.17 -3.06
C VAL A 130 3.96 -20.03 -1.58
N VAL A 131 4.76 -19.16 -0.95
CA VAL A 131 4.53 -18.65 0.40
C VAL A 131 4.39 -17.14 0.32
N VAL A 132 3.28 -16.61 0.82
CA VAL A 132 3.08 -15.16 0.98
C VAL A 132 3.29 -14.80 2.44
N VAL A 133 4.32 -13.99 2.69
CA VAL A 133 4.80 -13.63 4.03
C VAL A 133 4.52 -12.17 4.28
N LYS A 134 3.84 -11.89 5.40
CA LYS A 134 3.68 -10.51 5.87
C LYS A 134 4.98 -10.03 6.50
N CYS A 135 5.60 -8.99 5.94
CA CYS A 135 6.68 -8.26 6.57
C CYS A 135 6.16 -7.03 7.32
N ARG A 136 6.99 -6.46 8.19
CA ARG A 136 6.68 -5.21 8.89
C ARG A 136 6.93 -4.04 7.94
N GLY A 137 5.90 -3.22 7.73
CA GLY A 137 6.07 -1.95 7.01
C GLY A 137 7.01 -1.00 7.76
N TYR A 138 7.86 -0.30 7.03
CA TYR A 138 8.84 0.66 7.54
C TYR A 138 9.76 0.08 8.65
N ASP A 139 10.34 -1.10 8.39
CA ASP A 139 11.35 -1.71 9.26
C ASP A 139 12.75 -1.13 8.96
N LYS A 140 13.46 -0.67 10.00
CA LYS A 140 14.84 -0.15 9.91
C LYS A 140 15.90 -1.20 10.21
N ALA A 141 15.51 -2.44 10.44
CA ALA A 141 16.45 -3.53 10.65
C ALA A 141 17.35 -3.75 9.42
N ASP A 142 18.60 -4.15 9.64
CA ASP A 142 19.56 -4.47 8.57
C ASP A 142 19.34 -5.89 8.03
N THR A 143 18.10 -6.25 7.73
CA THR A 143 17.74 -7.56 7.18
C THR A 143 17.45 -7.45 5.68
N VAL A 144 17.65 -8.55 4.95
CA VAL A 144 17.30 -8.63 3.52
C VAL A 144 15.83 -8.31 3.29
N VAL A 145 14.94 -8.78 4.17
CA VAL A 145 13.51 -8.53 4.08
C VAL A 145 13.17 -7.06 4.26
N ALA A 146 13.79 -6.40 5.25
CA ALA A 146 13.59 -4.96 5.49
C ALA A 146 14.10 -4.13 4.31
N LYS A 147 15.28 -4.45 3.76
CA LYS A 147 15.83 -3.78 2.57
C LYS A 147 14.93 -3.97 1.35
N GLY A 148 14.50 -5.20 1.07
CA GLY A 148 13.61 -5.49 -0.05
C GLY A 148 12.26 -4.75 0.04
N ASN A 149 11.70 -4.64 1.25
CA ASN A 149 10.48 -3.85 1.47
C ASN A 149 10.71 -2.35 1.25
N GLN A 150 11.86 -1.81 1.68
CA GLN A 150 12.19 -0.40 1.45
C GLN A 150 12.36 -0.10 -0.05
N GLU A 151 12.98 -1.01 -0.81
CA GLU A 151 13.10 -0.88 -2.26
C GLU A 151 11.73 -0.90 -2.94
N ALA A 152 10.83 -1.82 -2.52
CA ALA A 152 9.47 -1.88 -3.05
C ALA A 152 8.66 -0.60 -2.75
N ASP A 153 8.72 -0.08 -1.52
CA ASP A 153 8.06 1.18 -1.11
C ASP A 153 8.57 2.39 -1.93
N SER A 154 9.89 2.49 -2.08
CA SER A 154 10.54 3.54 -2.87
C SER A 154 10.11 3.47 -4.35
N ALA A 155 10.15 2.28 -4.94
CA ALA A 155 9.74 2.05 -6.31
C ALA A 155 8.24 2.34 -6.53
N ALA A 156 7.37 1.93 -5.59
CA ALA A 156 5.93 2.18 -5.70
C ALA A 156 5.59 3.67 -5.62
N LYS A 157 6.24 4.40 -4.72
CA LYS A 157 6.14 5.87 -4.64
C LYS A 157 6.58 6.51 -5.95
N LYS A 158 7.74 6.13 -6.47
CA LYS A 158 8.26 6.61 -7.76
C LYS A 158 7.30 6.31 -8.91
N ALA A 159 6.74 5.11 -8.96
CA ALA A 159 5.80 4.68 -9.99
C ALA A 159 4.48 5.47 -9.97
N ALA A 160 3.99 5.83 -8.78
CA ALA A 160 2.83 6.69 -8.63
C ALA A 160 3.15 8.15 -9.05
N GLY A 161 4.42 8.54 -9.08
CA GLY A 161 4.88 9.91 -9.31
C GLY A 161 4.97 10.73 -8.02
N TYR A 162 5.06 10.07 -6.87
CA TYR A 162 5.22 10.73 -5.58
C TYR A 162 6.53 11.51 -5.55
N THR A 163 6.46 12.79 -5.19
CA THR A 163 7.63 13.67 -4.99
C THR A 163 7.56 14.26 -3.58
N ALA A 164 8.63 14.18 -2.81
CA ALA A 164 8.67 14.59 -1.40
C ALA A 164 8.31 16.07 -1.15
N GLN A 165 8.34 16.93 -2.18
CA GLN A 165 7.98 18.34 -2.10
C GLN A 165 6.49 18.59 -1.83
N TYR A 166 5.61 17.61 -2.03
CA TYR A 166 4.16 17.76 -1.83
C TYR A 166 3.69 17.57 -0.37
N ILE A 167 4.61 17.42 0.59
CA ILE A 167 4.31 17.35 2.04
C ILE A 167 4.06 18.73 2.66
N MET A 168 4.32 19.85 1.94
CA MET A 168 3.91 21.17 2.41
C MET A 168 2.38 21.24 2.45
N MET A 169 1.83 20.93 3.62
CA MET A 169 0.46 21.14 4.02
C MET A 169 0.09 22.58 3.63
N GLN A 170 -0.73 22.76 2.59
CA GLN A 170 -1.46 24.00 2.43
C GLN A 170 -2.46 24.02 3.58
N THR A 171 -2.02 24.52 4.73
CA THR A 171 -2.96 24.98 5.74
C THR A 171 -3.57 26.23 5.10
N GLU A 172 -4.88 26.24 4.91
CA GLU A 172 -5.64 27.45 4.54
C GLU A 172 -5.66 28.49 5.67
N ARG A 173 -4.66 28.46 6.57
CA ARG A 173 -4.45 29.48 7.58
C ARG A 173 -3.21 30.27 7.20
N THR A 174 -3.46 31.47 6.72
CA THR A 174 -2.45 32.50 6.65
C THR A 174 -2.12 32.96 8.08
N VAL A 175 -1.00 33.66 8.29
CA VAL A 175 -0.66 34.25 9.60
C VAL A 175 -1.79 35.15 10.14
N TYR A 176 -2.68 35.65 9.28
CA TYR A 176 -3.84 36.44 9.64
C TYR A 176 -4.94 35.63 10.37
N ASP A 177 -5.02 34.32 10.14
CA ASP A 177 -6.02 33.43 10.77
C ASP A 177 -5.60 32.96 12.18
N LEU A 178 -4.37 33.28 12.58
CA LEU A 178 -3.81 32.99 13.90
C LEU A 178 -3.71 34.24 14.79
N LEU A 179 -3.97 35.43 14.24
CA LEU A 179 -4.06 36.65 15.02
C LEU A 179 -5.46 36.74 15.65
N PRO A 180 -5.57 37.02 16.96
CA PRO A 180 -6.86 37.31 17.55
C PRO A 180 -7.50 38.49 16.82
N ALA A 181 -8.81 38.43 16.58
CA ALA A 181 -9.54 39.52 15.95
C ALA A 181 -9.29 40.81 16.74
N CYS A 182 -8.66 41.79 16.11
CA CYS A 182 -8.39 43.08 16.72
C CYS A 182 -9.73 43.81 16.83
N ASP A 183 -10.38 43.72 17.99
CA ASP A 183 -11.60 44.47 18.27
C ASP A 183 -11.22 45.93 18.49
N ALA A 184 -11.57 46.78 17.54
CA ALA A 184 -11.30 48.21 17.59
C ALA A 184 -11.85 48.87 18.87
N ASN A 185 -12.87 48.28 19.51
CA ASN A 185 -13.40 48.80 20.77
C ASN A 185 -12.46 48.59 21.96
N VAL A 186 -11.57 47.59 21.93
CA VAL A 186 -10.57 47.36 22.98
C VAL A 186 -9.48 48.44 22.93
N LEU A 187 -9.01 48.77 21.72
CA LEU A 187 -8.03 49.84 21.50
C LEU A 187 -8.58 51.25 21.85
N ILE A 188 -9.87 51.49 21.61
CA ILE A 188 -10.52 52.77 21.95
C ILE A 188 -10.70 52.90 23.48
N LYS A 189 -10.97 51.81 24.19
CA LYS A 189 -11.11 51.81 25.66
C LYS A 189 -9.79 52.09 26.36
N GLU A 190 -8.69 51.44 25.95
CA GLU A 190 -7.37 51.67 26.54
C GLU A 190 -6.88 53.12 26.32
N HIS A 191 -7.19 53.70 25.15
CA HIS A 191 -6.81 55.10 24.89
C HIS A 191 -7.63 56.09 25.72
N ALA A 192 -8.93 55.83 25.92
CA ALA A 192 -9.80 56.66 26.77
C ALA A 192 -9.40 56.60 28.26
N GLU A 193 -8.97 55.44 28.76
CA GLU A 193 -8.49 55.28 30.13
C GLU A 193 -7.16 56.01 30.36
N SER A 194 -6.24 56.00 29.39
CA SER A 194 -4.95 56.73 29.45
C SER A 194 -5.07 58.26 29.40
N LEU A 195 -6.21 58.80 28.97
CA LEU A 195 -6.48 60.24 28.88
C LEU A 195 -7.28 60.77 30.09
N SER A 196 -7.67 59.89 31.02
CA SER A 196 -8.41 60.25 32.25
C SER A 196 -7.56 60.18 33.54
N SER A 197 -6.29 59.83 33.42
CA SER A 197 -5.30 59.74 34.52
C SER A 197 -4.22 60.81 34.42
#